data_AF-A0A0X3V468-F1
#
_entry.id   AF-A0A0X3V468-F1
#
_cell.length_a   1.000
_cell.length_b   1.000
_cell.length_c   1.000
_cell.angle_alpha   90.00
_cell.angle_beta   90.00
_cell.angle_gamma   90.00
#
_symmetry.space_group_name_H-M   'P 1'
#
loop_
_entity.id
_entity.type
_entity.pdbx_description
1 polymer ?
#
loop_
_entity_poly.entity_id
_entity_poly.type
_entity_poly.pdbx_seq_one_letter_code
_entity_poly.pdbx_strand_id
1 'polypeptide(L)'
;MYYAAMRPAEVIHLRLEQCHLPETGWGMLNLSGGVVVAGKEWSNDGAVHEVHSLKRRAASATRPVPIPPQFVRMLRAHVERFGVAPDGRLFRNEAGNYVDASAYNKTWARARK
;
A
#
# COMPACT_ATOMS: atom_id res chain seq x y z
N MET A 1 -5.03 -2.81 -6.13
CA MET A 1 -5.46 -1.54 -6.77
C MET A 1 -6.88 -1.65 -7.31
N TYR A 2 -7.14 -2.56 -8.25
CA TYR A 2 -8.43 -2.70 -8.94
C TYR A 2 -9.67 -2.71 -8.00
N TYR A 3 -9.66 -3.53 -6.95
CA TYR A 3 -10.81 -3.67 -6.04
C TYR A 3 -11.06 -2.51 -5.07
N ALA A 4 -10.10 -1.60 -4.90
CA ALA A 4 -10.16 -0.55 -3.88
C ALA A 4 -9.88 0.85 -4.44
N ALA A 5 -9.72 0.98 -5.77
CA ALA A 5 -9.33 2.22 -6.45
C ALA A 5 -8.16 2.96 -5.76
N MET A 6 -7.19 2.18 -5.27
CA MET A 6 -6.01 2.69 -4.58
C MET A 6 -5.01 3.25 -5.59
N ARG A 7 -4.42 4.40 -5.27
CA ARG A 7 -3.23 4.90 -5.98
C ARG A 7 -2.02 4.04 -5.63
N PRO A 8 -1.02 3.91 -6.53
CA PRO A 8 0.20 3.17 -6.22
C PRO A 8 0.89 3.61 -4.92
N ALA A 9 0.93 4.92 -4.65
CA ALA A 9 1.45 5.50 -3.41
C ALA A 9 0.74 5.01 -2.14
N GLU A 10 -0.58 4.78 -2.19
CA GLU A 10 -1.36 4.25 -1.06
C GLU A 10 -1.08 2.75 -0.88
N VAL A 11 -0.82 2.01 -1.97
CA VAL A 11 -0.52 0.58 -1.91
C VAL A 11 0.80 0.32 -1.20
N ILE A 12 1.85 1.04 -1.56
CA ILE A 12 3.18 0.88 -0.95
C ILE A 12 3.22 1.33 0.52
N HIS A 13 2.24 2.11 0.97
CA HIS A 13 2.11 2.54 2.36
C HIS A 13 1.14 1.70 3.18
N LEU A 14 0.38 0.78 2.56
CA LEU A 14 -0.68 0.05 3.25
C LEU A 14 -0.11 -0.85 4.35
N ARG A 15 -0.55 -0.63 5.58
CA ARG A 15 -0.19 -1.41 6.77
C ARG A 15 -1.31 -2.35 7.19
N LEU A 16 -0.94 -3.43 7.88
CA LEU A 16 -1.90 -4.41 8.38
C LEU A 16 -2.92 -3.80 9.36
N GLU A 17 -2.49 -2.87 10.22
CA GLU A 17 -3.36 -2.16 11.18
C GLU A 17 -4.49 -1.36 10.50
N GLN A 18 -4.30 -1.00 9.23
CA GLN A 18 -5.28 -0.27 8.43
C GLN A 18 -6.31 -1.20 7.80
N CYS A 19 -6.14 -2.52 7.93
CA CYS A 19 -6.92 -3.53 7.21
C CYS A 19 -7.83 -4.29 8.17
N HIS A 20 -9.13 -4.10 8.03
CA HIS A 20 -10.13 -4.98 8.63
C HIS A 20 -10.44 -6.12 7.65
N LEU A 21 -9.91 -7.32 7.94
CA LEU A 21 -9.95 -8.49 7.07
C LEU A 21 -10.70 -9.66 7.74
N PRO A 22 -12.04 -9.63 7.79
CA PRO A 22 -12.82 -10.72 8.38
C PRO A 22 -12.61 -12.03 7.62
N GLU A 23 -12.86 -13.17 8.27
CA GLU A 23 -12.73 -14.49 7.64
C GLU A 23 -13.72 -14.68 6.48
N THR A 24 -14.91 -14.10 6.63
CA THR A 24 -15.97 -14.11 5.63
C THR A 24 -16.59 -12.73 5.48
N GLY A 25 -17.02 -12.39 4.26
CA GLY A 25 -17.74 -11.15 3.98
C GLY A 25 -16.85 -9.98 3.58
N TRP A 26 -17.41 -8.78 3.69
CA TRP A 26 -16.76 -7.54 3.27
C TRP A 26 -15.74 -7.08 4.29
N GLY A 27 -14.61 -6.58 3.82
CA GLY A 27 -13.61 -5.95 4.66
C GLY A 27 -13.61 -4.43 4.52
N MET A 28 -12.71 -3.78 5.25
CA MET A 28 -12.52 -2.33 5.21
C MET A 28 -11.04 -2.00 5.21
N LEU A 29 -10.64 -1.03 4.39
CA LEU A 29 -9.31 -0.43 4.43
C LEU A 29 -9.41 1.03 4.90
N ASN A 30 -8.64 1.40 5.91
CA ASN A 30 -8.55 2.77 6.42
C ASN A 30 -7.30 3.47 5.88
N LEU A 31 -7.39 4.00 4.67
CA LEU A 31 -6.25 4.61 3.97
C LEU A 31 -5.93 5.98 4.58
N SER A 32 -4.76 6.14 5.21
CA SER A 32 -4.35 7.37 5.93
C SER A 32 -3.39 8.30 5.17
N GLY A 33 -2.84 7.84 4.05
CA GLY A 33 -1.80 8.57 3.33
C GLY A 33 -1.20 7.74 2.20
N GLY A 34 -0.10 8.22 1.64
CA GLY A 34 0.66 7.49 0.63
C GLY A 34 2.14 7.86 0.68
N VAL A 35 2.98 6.96 0.20
CA VAL A 35 4.42 7.25 0.08
C VAL A 35 4.67 7.88 -1.29
N VAL A 36 5.36 9.01 -1.30
CA VAL A 36 5.83 9.70 -2.50
C VAL A 36 7.34 9.53 -2.59
N VAL A 37 7.82 9.27 -3.80
CA VAL A 37 9.25 9.20 -4.10
C VAL A 37 9.63 10.51 -4.80
N ALA A 38 10.24 11.45 -4.07
CA ALA A 38 10.67 12.74 -4.61
C ALA A 38 12.17 12.77 -4.96
N GLY A 39 12.96 11.80 -4.46
CA GLY A 39 14.42 11.83 -4.52
C GLY A 39 15.01 12.63 -3.36
N LYS A 40 16.22 12.24 -2.89
CA LYS A 40 16.83 12.78 -1.65
C LYS A 40 16.97 14.31 -1.63
N GLU A 41 17.18 14.91 -2.80
CA GLU A 41 17.39 16.36 -2.96
C GLU A 41 16.10 17.18 -2.83
N TRP A 42 14.94 16.51 -2.84
CA TRP A 42 13.61 17.13 -2.80
C TRP A 42 12.73 16.56 -1.68
N SER A 43 13.35 15.90 -0.71
CA SER A 43 12.71 15.38 0.50
C SER A 43 13.18 16.16 1.73
N ASN A 44 12.25 16.55 2.61
CA ASN A 44 12.49 17.26 3.86
C ASN A 44 13.48 16.54 4.80
N ASP A 45 13.53 15.20 4.76
CA ASP A 45 14.43 14.39 5.61
C ASP A 45 15.60 13.73 4.86
N GLY A 46 15.83 14.07 3.58
CA GLY A 46 16.90 13.45 2.78
C GLY A 46 16.66 11.96 2.45
N ALA A 47 15.46 11.45 2.68
CA ALA A 47 15.04 10.09 2.37
C ALA A 47 14.34 10.02 1.01
N VAL A 48 14.66 9.00 0.21
CA VAL A 48 14.06 8.80 -1.12
C VAL A 48 12.53 8.62 -1.06
N HIS A 49 12.00 8.16 0.09
CA HIS A 49 10.60 7.86 0.31
C HIS A 49 10.04 8.75 1.42
N GLU A 50 9.14 9.66 1.08
CA GLU A 50 8.42 10.48 2.05
C GLU A 50 7.01 9.95 2.25
N VAL A 51 6.60 9.80 3.52
CA VAL A 51 5.22 9.48 3.87
C VAL A 51 4.44 10.79 3.88
N HIS A 52 3.50 10.93 2.94
CA HIS A 52 2.66 12.12 2.85
C HIS A 52 1.22 11.80 3.27
N SER A 53 0.56 12.82 3.81
CA SER A 53 -0.88 12.80 4.07
C SER A 53 -1.69 12.68 2.78
N LEU A 54 -2.96 12.27 2.90
CA LEU A 54 -3.90 12.30 1.77
C LEU A 54 -3.98 13.71 1.15
N LYS A 55 -4.05 13.77 -0.19
CA LYS A 55 -4.08 15.02 -0.97
C LYS A 55 -5.16 15.98 -0.45
N ARG A 56 -4.75 17.18 -0.03
CA ARG A 56 -5.62 18.26 0.52
C ARG A 56 -6.47 17.81 1.73
N ARG A 57 -5.86 17.03 2.63
CA ARG A 57 -6.45 16.63 3.91
C ARG A 57 -5.44 16.80 5.04
N ALA A 58 -5.96 16.90 6.27
CA ALA A 58 -5.13 16.88 7.47
C ALA A 58 -4.28 15.60 7.50
N ALA A 59 -3.12 15.64 8.16
CA ALA A 59 -2.19 14.52 8.22
C ALA A 59 -2.81 13.23 8.78
N SER A 60 -3.81 13.36 9.64
CA SER A 60 -4.55 12.26 10.27
C SER A 60 -5.79 11.79 9.49
N ALA A 61 -6.10 12.39 8.35
CA ALA A 61 -7.33 12.08 7.64
C ALA A 61 -7.24 10.69 7.00
N THR A 62 -8.12 9.79 7.41
CA THR A 62 -8.28 8.48 6.79
C THR A 62 -9.52 8.43 5.90
N ARG A 63 -9.46 7.73 4.76
CA ARG A 63 -10.67 7.33 4.01
C ARG A 63 -10.98 5.85 4.25
N PRO A 64 -12.17 5.50 4.78
CA PRO A 64 -12.61 4.11 4.79
C PRO A 64 -12.98 3.68 3.37
N VAL A 65 -12.45 2.54 2.93
CA VAL A 65 -12.74 1.93 1.63
C VAL A 65 -13.25 0.51 1.84
N PRO A 66 -14.55 0.23 1.59
CA PRO A 66 -15.06 -1.12 1.68
C PRO A 66 -14.41 -1.97 0.58
N ILE A 67 -14.00 -3.18 0.93
CA ILE A 67 -13.37 -4.11 -0.01
C ILE A 67 -14.18 -5.40 -0.14
N PRO A 68 -14.33 -5.93 -1.37
CA PRO A 68 -15.13 -7.12 -1.60
C PRO A 68 -14.49 -8.37 -0.98
N PRO A 69 -15.27 -9.41 -0.64
CA PRO A 69 -14.77 -10.63 0.01
C PRO A 69 -13.61 -11.31 -0.73
N GLN A 70 -13.62 -11.27 -2.07
CA GLN A 70 -12.52 -11.80 -2.87
C GLN A 70 -11.19 -11.09 -2.60
N PHE A 71 -11.22 -9.77 -2.39
CA PHE A 71 -10.00 -9.00 -2.11
C PHE A 71 -9.54 -9.21 -0.67
N VAL A 72 -10.47 -9.38 0.27
CA VAL A 72 -10.15 -9.78 1.65
C VAL A 72 -9.37 -11.09 1.67
N ARG A 73 -9.86 -12.11 0.96
CA ARG A 73 -9.15 -13.41 0.85
C ARG A 73 -7.76 -13.27 0.25
N MET A 74 -7.62 -12.47 -0.82
CA MET A 74 -6.32 -12.22 -1.44
C MET A 74 -5.34 -11.56 -0.47
N LEU A 75 -5.79 -10.57 0.32
CA LEU A 75 -4.95 -9.90 1.31
C LEU A 75 -4.57 -10.85 2.45
N ARG A 76 -5.50 -11.65 2.95
CA ARG A 76 -5.21 -12.66 4.00
C ARG A 76 -4.18 -13.69 3.52
N ALA A 77 -4.37 -14.24 2.32
CA ALA A 77 -3.44 -15.19 1.72
C ALA A 77 -2.04 -14.57 1.50
N HIS A 78 -1.98 -13.28 1.13
CA HIS A 78 -0.72 -12.55 1.01
C HIS A 78 -0.01 -12.41 2.37
N VAL A 79 -0.74 -12.02 3.41
CA VAL A 79 -0.20 -11.90 4.77
C VAL A 79 0.29 -13.25 5.29
N GLU A 80 -0.47 -14.32 5.07
CA GLU A 80 -0.08 -15.66 5.48
C GLU A 80 1.18 -16.14 4.76
N ARG A 81 1.28 -15.89 3.45
CA ARG A 81 2.40 -16.36 2.63
C ARG A 81 3.68 -15.55 2.82
N PHE A 82 3.57 -14.23 2.96
CA PHE A 82 4.72 -13.32 2.95
C PHE A 82 4.96 -12.62 4.28
N GLY A 83 4.03 -12.70 5.24
CA GLY A 83 4.07 -11.92 6.46
C GLY A 83 4.01 -10.41 6.20
N VAL A 84 4.32 -9.63 7.24
CA VAL A 84 4.39 -8.15 7.17
C VAL A 84 5.83 -7.68 7.32
N ALA A 85 6.13 -6.48 6.79
CA ALA A 85 7.39 -5.82 7.07
C ALA A 85 7.52 -5.49 8.57
N PRO A 86 8.74 -5.23 9.10
CA PRO A 86 8.92 -4.82 10.50
C PRO A 86 8.13 -3.56 10.89
N ASP A 87 7.84 -2.69 9.94
CA ASP A 87 7.01 -1.49 10.12
C ASP A 87 5.51 -1.74 9.84
N GLY A 88 5.10 -2.99 9.64
CA GLY A 88 3.71 -3.40 9.43
C GLY A 88 3.20 -3.25 8.00
N ARG A 89 4.04 -2.81 7.02
CA ARG A 89 3.64 -2.75 5.61
C ARG A 89 3.37 -4.13 5.03
N LEU A 90 2.32 -4.21 4.20
CA LEU A 90 1.92 -5.44 3.50
C LEU A 90 2.79 -5.72 2.28
N PHE A 91 3.14 -4.68 1.52
CA PHE A 91 3.89 -4.81 0.27
C PHE A 91 5.30 -4.28 0.44
N ARG A 92 6.29 -5.12 0.11
CA ARG A 92 7.72 -4.82 0.18
C ARG A 92 8.46 -5.54 -0.94
N ASN A 93 9.64 -5.06 -1.27
CA ASN A 93 10.53 -5.80 -2.16
C ASN A 93 11.24 -6.94 -1.41
N GLU A 94 12.04 -7.75 -2.12
CA GLU A 94 12.77 -8.88 -1.54
C GLU A 94 13.72 -8.47 -0.41
N ALA A 95 14.28 -7.26 -0.48
CA ALA A 95 15.13 -6.68 0.55
C ALA A 95 14.35 -6.05 1.73
N GLY A 96 13.01 -6.15 1.77
CA GLY A 96 12.16 -5.56 2.80
C GLY A 96 11.90 -4.06 2.67
N ASN A 97 12.43 -3.43 1.63
CA ASN A 97 12.25 -2.01 1.35
C ASN A 97 10.94 -1.74 0.58
N TYR A 98 10.64 -0.46 0.36
CA TYR A 98 9.54 -0.05 -0.51
C TYR A 98 9.64 -0.68 -1.90
N VAL A 99 8.48 -0.97 -2.48
CA VAL A 99 8.40 -1.40 -3.87
C VAL A 99 8.72 -0.20 -4.75
N ASP A 100 9.77 -0.32 -5.56
CA ASP A 100 10.21 0.73 -6.48
C ASP A 100 9.16 0.98 -7.57
N ALA A 101 8.99 2.25 -7.97
CA ALA A 101 8.04 2.63 -9.01
C ALA A 101 8.32 1.93 -10.35
N SER A 102 9.59 1.71 -10.70
CA SER A 102 9.98 0.98 -11.91
C SER A 102 9.58 -0.50 -11.88
N ALA A 103 9.47 -1.10 -10.69
CA ALA A 103 9.03 -2.49 -10.53
C ALA A 103 7.58 -2.66 -10.96
N TYR A 104 6.71 -1.67 -10.70
CA TYR A 104 5.34 -1.67 -11.19
C TYR A 104 5.29 -1.71 -12.72
N ASN A 105 6.04 -0.84 -13.39
CA ASN A 105 6.04 -0.76 -14.86
C ASN A 105 6.54 -2.05 -15.51
N LYS A 106 7.63 -2.62 -14.99
CA LYS A 106 8.18 -3.90 -15.46
C LYS A 106 7.18 -5.04 -15.29
N THR A 107 6.53 -5.13 -14.12
CA THR A 107 5.56 -6.18 -13.83
C THR A 107 4.31 -6.05 -14.70
N TRP A 108 3.79 -4.83 -14.85
CA TRP A 108 2.65 -4.56 -15.73
C TRP A 108 2.94 -4.87 -17.20
N ALA A 109 4.13 -4.52 -17.70
CA ALA A 109 4.53 -4.83 -19.07
C ALA A 109 4.62 -6.35 -19.32
N ARG A 110 5.09 -7.13 -18.34
CA ARG A 110 5.12 -8.60 -18.41
C ARG A 110 3.72 -9.22 -18.39
N ALA A 111 2.83 -8.71 -17.57
CA ALA A 111 1.47 -9.23 -17.42
C ALA A 111 0.55 -8.94 -18.63
N ARG A 112 0.94 -8.03 -19.53
CA ARG A 112 0.20 -7.65 -20.74
C ARG A 112 0.71 -8.29 -22.02
N LYS A 113 1.77 -9.10 -21.93
CA LYS A 113 2.20 -10.00 -23.00
C LYS A 113 1.48 -11.32 -22.85
#